data_AF-A0A3P6TM54-F1
#
_entry.id   AF-A0A3P6TM54-F1
#
_cell.length_a   1.000
_cell.length_b   1.000
_cell.length_c   1.000
_cell.angle_alpha   90.00
_cell.angle_beta   90.00
_cell.angle_gamma   90.00
#
_symmetry.space_group_name_H-M   'P 1'
#
loop_
_entity.id
_entity.type
_entity.pdbx_description
1 polymer ?
#
loop_
_entity_poly.entity_id
_entity_poly.type
_entity_poly.pdbx_seq_one_letter_code
_entity_poly.pdbx_strand_id
1 'polypeptide(L)'
;GRTLSSANAGSVPQLDSRIIQDGCSSNVAEELQFTNNENKYGVGVKDSEAGFEHSLQTIIDESSRFRAVATSDTNSLQTVQQHSQLSSNSSAPNRKYWECPLCFVRQPLANFPRLSCCSHRSCKSCLVQYLQVEIMESRVQLTCPECSELLCPTDIYSLMAHFPDLINKYEVFSLRRALLMDPDTRWCPAPDCTYAVIATACAACPELRCERPGCGALFCYHCKGPWHASQTCDEARKERGEMYRRSVPQISAAQESTLKRGDIKACPRCRTYIVKMNDGSCNHMVCAMCSAQFCWLCLREINDLHYLSPTGCTFWGKKPWTRKKKLLCQIGTLIGAPVGIALIAGLAIPGIIFGVPVFVGSLKLTLKLRFQRRQSEFIA
;
A
#
# COMPACT_ATOMS: atom_id res chain seq x y z
N GLY A 1 49.30 -20.28 34.50
CA GLY A 1 48.88 -20.14 35.91
C GLY A 1 48.72 -18.67 36.24
N ARG A 2 47.73 -18.37 37.08
CA ARG A 2 47.28 -17.07 37.62
C ARG A 2 46.07 -16.43 36.94
N THR A 3 45.02 -16.47 37.75
CA THR A 3 43.68 -15.90 37.72
C THR A 3 43.64 -14.45 38.24
N LEU A 4 42.48 -13.81 38.00
CA LEU A 4 41.81 -12.74 38.77
C LEU A 4 42.18 -11.27 38.47
N SER A 5 41.25 -10.48 37.91
CA SER A 5 40.29 -9.66 38.67
C SER A 5 39.58 -8.57 37.83
N SER A 6 38.34 -8.30 38.25
CA SER A 6 37.32 -7.33 37.82
C SER A 6 37.73 -5.85 37.75
N ALA A 7 37.02 -5.06 36.93
CA ALA A 7 36.30 -3.85 37.37
C ALA A 7 35.38 -3.24 36.29
N ASN A 8 34.11 -3.03 36.68
CA ASN A 8 33.15 -1.94 36.41
C ASN A 8 32.99 -1.32 34.99
N ALA A 9 31.79 -1.39 34.40
CA ALA A 9 30.56 -0.64 34.68
C ALA A 9 30.52 0.73 33.97
N GLY A 10 29.72 0.79 32.91
CA GLY A 10 29.35 1.99 32.17
C GLY A 10 27.90 1.86 31.71
N SER A 11 27.02 2.47 32.49
CA SER A 11 25.56 2.57 32.38
C SER A 11 25.09 3.44 31.21
N VAL A 12 24.06 3.00 30.47
CA VAL A 12 23.19 3.81 29.58
C VAL A 12 21.78 3.16 29.57
N PRO A 13 20.67 3.95 29.53
CA PRO A 13 19.49 3.74 30.36
C PRO A 13 18.37 2.90 29.74
N GLN A 14 17.56 2.29 30.62
CA GLN A 14 16.22 1.81 30.30
C GLN A 14 15.33 2.99 29.88
N LEU A 15 14.76 2.94 28.68
CA LEU A 15 13.65 3.79 28.30
C LEU A 15 12.33 3.03 28.49
N ASP A 16 11.46 3.67 29.25
CA ASP A 16 10.06 3.39 29.50
C ASP A 16 9.29 2.89 28.26
N SER A 17 8.58 1.79 28.45
CA SER A 17 7.44 1.43 27.61
C SER A 17 6.18 2.07 28.21
N ARG A 18 5.68 3.14 27.57
CA ARG A 18 4.34 3.69 27.80
C ARG A 18 3.66 4.00 26.46
N ILE A 19 2.34 3.83 26.47
CA ILE A 19 1.30 4.30 25.52
C ILE A 19 1.08 3.32 24.34
N ILE A 20 -0.06 2.61 24.18
CA ILE A 20 -1.48 2.97 24.40
C ILE A 20 -2.26 1.81 25.04
N GLN A 21 -2.85 2.03 26.22
CA GLN A 21 -4.19 1.57 26.61
C GLN A 21 -4.63 2.32 27.88
N ASP A 22 -5.46 3.35 27.71
CA ASP A 22 -6.41 3.82 28.73
C ASP A 22 -7.79 3.30 28.27
N GLY A 23 -8.65 2.68 29.09
CA GLY A 23 -8.52 2.27 30.47
C GLY A 23 -9.76 1.50 30.92
N CYS A 24 -9.61 0.62 31.91
CA CYS A 24 -10.50 0.47 33.06
C CYS A 24 -9.85 -0.51 34.04
N SER A 25 -9.57 -0.03 35.25
CA SER A 25 -8.86 -0.74 36.31
C SER A 25 -9.76 -1.73 37.06
N SER A 26 -9.19 -2.88 37.46
CA SER A 26 -9.18 -3.34 38.86
C SER A 26 -8.34 -4.61 39.05
N ASN A 27 -7.34 -4.48 39.93
CA ASN A 27 -6.61 -5.47 40.75
C ASN A 27 -7.05 -6.94 40.69
N VAL A 28 -6.10 -7.89 40.59
CA VAL A 28 -5.51 -8.63 41.73
C VAL A 28 -4.15 -9.20 41.30
N ALA A 29 -3.16 -9.14 42.19
CA ALA A 29 -1.85 -9.76 42.03
C ALA A 29 -1.85 -11.18 42.62
N GLU A 30 -1.17 -12.12 41.98
CA GLU A 30 -0.52 -13.24 42.68
C GLU A 30 0.67 -13.78 41.87
N GLU A 31 1.80 -13.94 42.56
CA GLU A 31 3.06 -14.54 42.12
C GLU A 31 2.86 -15.99 41.65
N LEU A 32 3.69 -16.46 40.72
CA LEU A 32 4.27 -17.82 40.76
C LEU A 32 5.49 -17.94 39.83
N GLN A 33 6.43 -18.78 40.28
CA GLN A 33 7.85 -18.83 39.92
C GLN A 33 8.19 -19.63 38.65
N PHE A 34 9.39 -19.37 38.15
CA PHE A 34 10.16 -19.96 37.03
C PHE A 34 10.00 -21.46 36.73
N THR A 35 10.00 -21.81 35.42
CA THR A 35 10.92 -22.82 34.82
C THR A 35 11.14 -22.56 33.32
N ASN A 36 12.38 -22.75 32.85
CA ASN A 36 12.84 -22.65 31.47
C ASN A 36 12.04 -23.51 30.49
N ASN A 37 11.57 -22.94 29.37
CA ASN A 37 11.29 -23.71 28.17
C ASN A 37 11.44 -22.84 26.90
N GLU A 38 11.98 -23.44 25.84
CA GLU A 38 12.19 -22.78 24.54
C GLU A 38 10.86 -22.27 23.98
N ASN A 39 10.72 -20.95 23.87
CA ASN A 39 9.49 -20.31 23.46
C ASN A 39 9.26 -20.47 21.94
N LYS A 40 8.53 -21.50 21.55
CA LYS A 40 7.85 -21.62 20.25
C LYS A 40 6.38 -21.26 20.46
N TYR A 41 5.94 -20.19 19.81
CA TYR A 41 4.52 -19.82 19.76
C TYR A 41 4.05 -19.97 18.32
N GLY A 42 3.05 -20.81 18.11
CA GLY A 42 2.42 -20.97 16.82
C GLY A 42 1.07 -20.28 16.76
N VAL A 43 0.78 -19.67 15.61
CA VAL A 43 -0.46 -18.94 15.37
C VAL A 43 -1.25 -19.68 14.29
N GLY A 44 -2.42 -20.22 14.67
CA GLY A 44 -3.32 -20.93 13.78
C GLY A 44 -4.39 -20.02 13.20
N VAL A 45 -4.39 -19.84 11.88
CA VAL A 45 -5.44 -19.13 11.13
C VAL A 45 -6.40 -20.18 10.56
N LYS A 46 -7.66 -20.20 10.99
CA LYS A 46 -8.66 -21.19 10.52
C LYS A 46 -9.50 -20.60 9.39
N ASP A 47 -9.48 -21.23 8.22
CA ASP A 47 -10.42 -20.96 7.13
C ASP A 47 -11.26 -22.23 6.87
N SER A 48 -12.59 -22.07 6.75
CA SER A 48 -13.53 -23.11 6.33
C SER A 48 -14.03 -22.80 4.92
N GLU A 49 -13.56 -23.55 3.91
CA GLU A 49 -13.75 -23.25 2.48
C GLU A 49 -15.11 -23.68 1.89
N ALA A 50 -16.04 -24.23 2.66
CA ALA A 50 -17.29 -24.78 2.11
C ALA A 50 -18.38 -23.73 1.76
N GLY A 51 -18.20 -22.45 2.05
CA GLY A 51 -19.19 -21.38 1.81
C GLY A 51 -18.95 -20.52 0.56
N PHE A 52 -17.91 -20.82 -0.22
CA PHE A 52 -17.32 -19.84 -1.15
C PHE A 52 -18.13 -19.59 -2.44
N GLU A 53 -18.80 -20.59 -3.02
CA GLU A 53 -19.56 -20.39 -4.26
C GLU A 53 -20.99 -19.85 -4.04
N HIS A 54 -21.61 -20.19 -2.90
CA HIS A 54 -22.99 -19.77 -2.60
C HIS A 54 -23.09 -18.27 -2.24
N SER A 55 -22.06 -17.70 -1.62
CA SER A 55 -22.02 -16.26 -1.27
C SER A 55 -21.76 -15.35 -2.48
N LEU A 56 -21.01 -15.80 -3.50
CA LEU A 56 -20.77 -15.02 -4.72
C LEU A 56 -22.05 -14.85 -5.56
N GLN A 57 -22.87 -15.90 -5.66
CA GLN A 57 -24.14 -15.83 -6.39
C GLN A 57 -25.16 -14.94 -5.67
N THR A 58 -25.18 -14.96 -4.33
CA THR A 58 -26.06 -14.13 -3.51
C THR A 58 -25.73 -12.63 -3.62
N ILE A 59 -24.44 -12.28 -3.69
CA ILE A 59 -23.96 -10.89 -3.83
C ILE A 59 -24.28 -10.32 -5.23
N ILE A 60 -24.18 -11.13 -6.29
CA ILE A 60 -24.56 -10.73 -7.66
C ILE A 60 -26.08 -10.47 -7.72
N ASP A 61 -26.89 -11.28 -7.04
CA ASP A 61 -28.36 -11.15 -6.99
C ASP A 61 -28.83 -9.93 -6.17
N GLU A 62 -28.12 -9.56 -5.11
CA GLU A 62 -28.40 -8.33 -4.35
C GLU A 62 -28.00 -7.06 -5.12
N SER A 63 -26.89 -7.09 -5.86
CA SER A 63 -26.45 -5.95 -6.69
C SER A 63 -27.43 -5.62 -7.83
N SER A 64 -28.14 -6.64 -8.35
CA SER A 64 -29.12 -6.51 -9.41
C SER A 64 -30.50 -6.09 -8.89
N ARG A 65 -30.90 -6.50 -7.67
CA ARG A 65 -32.10 -5.96 -6.98
C ARG A 65 -31.98 -4.48 -6.66
N PHE A 66 -30.81 -4.00 -6.22
CA PHE A 66 -30.58 -2.57 -5.99
C PHE A 66 -30.61 -1.72 -7.27
N ARG A 67 -30.24 -2.31 -8.42
CA ARG A 67 -30.32 -1.62 -9.72
C ARG A 67 -31.77 -1.51 -10.24
N ALA A 68 -32.65 -2.44 -9.89
CA ALA A 68 -34.08 -2.41 -10.26
C ALA A 68 -34.91 -1.38 -9.47
N VAL A 69 -34.55 -1.12 -8.21
CA VAL A 69 -35.22 -0.09 -7.39
C VAL A 69 -34.91 1.32 -7.91
N ALA A 70 -33.73 1.55 -8.50
CA ALA A 70 -33.34 2.84 -9.05
C ALA A 70 -34.02 3.20 -10.40
N THR A 71 -34.63 2.25 -11.10
CA THR A 71 -35.26 2.46 -12.42
C THR A 71 -36.79 2.65 -12.37
N SER A 72 -37.39 2.66 -11.18
CA SER A 72 -38.85 2.68 -11.03
C SER A 72 -39.46 4.10 -10.92
N ASP A 73 -38.64 5.13 -10.67
CA ASP A 73 -39.15 6.49 -10.33
C ASP A 73 -38.95 7.56 -11.42
N THR A 74 -38.73 7.19 -12.68
CA THR A 74 -38.49 8.16 -13.77
C THR A 74 -39.61 8.27 -14.83
N ASN A 75 -40.86 7.93 -14.52
CA ASN A 75 -41.97 8.09 -15.46
C ASN A 75 -43.19 8.81 -14.84
N SER A 76 -43.05 10.12 -14.59
CA SER A 76 -44.18 11.07 -14.66
C SER A 76 -43.68 12.51 -14.49
N LEU A 77 -43.24 13.14 -15.58
CA LEU A 77 -43.13 14.59 -15.68
C LEU A 77 -43.99 15.05 -16.87
N GLN A 78 -45.25 15.37 -16.58
CA GLN A 78 -46.05 16.29 -17.38
C GLN A 78 -46.70 17.33 -16.46
N THR A 79 -46.31 18.58 -16.73
CA THR A 79 -47.15 19.79 -16.76
C THR A 79 -47.97 20.13 -15.51
N VAL A 80 -47.55 21.15 -14.74
CA VAL A 80 -48.39 22.31 -14.36
C VAL A 80 -47.49 23.50 -14.03
N GLN A 81 -47.68 24.59 -14.78
CA GLN A 81 -47.22 25.94 -14.49
C GLN A 81 -48.36 26.64 -13.74
N GLN A 82 -48.15 27.18 -12.53
CA GLN A 82 -48.86 28.37 -12.04
C GLN A 82 -48.25 28.94 -10.75
N HIS A 83 -48.14 30.27 -10.74
CA HIS A 83 -47.66 31.15 -9.68
C HIS A 83 -48.55 31.12 -8.42
N SER A 84 -47.97 31.37 -7.24
CA SER A 84 -48.12 32.61 -6.44
C SER A 84 -47.83 32.39 -4.94
N GLN A 85 -47.71 33.49 -4.20
CA GLN A 85 -46.85 33.71 -3.04
C GLN A 85 -47.41 33.29 -1.66
N LEU A 86 -46.45 33.12 -0.75
CA LEU A 86 -46.46 33.40 0.70
C LEU A 86 -47.44 32.67 1.63
N SER A 87 -46.90 31.80 2.48
CA SER A 87 -47.12 31.86 3.93
C SER A 87 -46.16 30.93 4.67
N SER A 88 -45.36 31.54 5.54
CA SER A 88 -44.45 30.93 6.51
C SER A 88 -45.21 30.23 7.64
N ASN A 89 -44.95 28.93 7.82
CA ASN A 89 -44.51 28.32 9.08
C ASN A 89 -44.74 26.82 9.07
N SER A 90 -43.66 26.07 8.91
CA SER A 90 -43.52 24.71 9.44
C SER A 90 -42.04 24.40 9.57
N SER A 91 -41.61 24.29 10.82
CA SER A 91 -40.29 23.86 11.27
C SER A 91 -39.88 22.52 10.65
N ALA A 92 -38.84 22.53 9.81
CA ALA A 92 -38.03 21.36 9.53
C ALA A 92 -36.55 21.77 9.65
N PRO A 93 -35.70 21.02 10.38
CA PRO A 93 -34.29 21.31 10.39
C PRO A 93 -33.81 21.17 8.95
N ASN A 94 -33.15 22.20 8.42
CA ASN A 94 -32.54 22.20 7.10
C ASN A 94 -31.52 21.04 7.04
N ARG A 95 -31.98 19.83 6.68
CA ARG A 95 -31.15 18.64 6.56
C ARG A 95 -30.22 18.94 5.39
N LYS A 96 -29.02 19.40 5.69
CA LYS A 96 -27.99 19.68 4.69
C LYS A 96 -27.80 18.40 3.86
N TYR A 97 -28.13 18.48 2.58
CA TYR A 97 -27.81 17.44 1.61
C TYR A 97 -26.35 17.59 1.21
N TRP A 98 -25.67 16.46 1.01
CA TRP A 98 -24.29 16.41 0.55
C TRP A 98 -24.21 15.49 -0.66
N GLU A 99 -23.31 15.82 -1.59
CA GLU A 99 -23.08 15.02 -2.79
C GLU A 99 -21.90 14.09 -2.55
N CYS A 100 -22.10 12.79 -2.77
CA CYS A 100 -21.04 11.81 -2.57
C CYS A 100 -19.96 11.93 -3.66
N PRO A 101 -18.66 12.04 -3.32
CA PRO A 101 -17.60 12.15 -4.32
C PRO A 101 -17.35 10.86 -5.11
N LEU A 102 -17.90 9.72 -4.65
CA LEU A 102 -17.72 8.43 -5.31
C LEU A 102 -18.83 8.08 -6.30
N CYS A 103 -20.09 8.37 -5.95
CA CYS A 103 -21.25 8.06 -6.79
C CYS A 103 -21.98 9.28 -7.36
N PHE A 104 -21.58 10.49 -6.97
CA PHE A 104 -22.19 11.77 -7.37
C PHE A 104 -23.70 11.90 -7.04
N VAL A 105 -24.20 11.08 -6.10
CA VAL A 105 -25.59 11.13 -5.64
C VAL A 105 -25.70 12.06 -4.43
N ARG A 106 -26.68 12.97 -4.45
CA ARG A 106 -27.04 13.83 -3.31
C ARG A 106 -27.88 13.07 -2.30
N GLN A 107 -27.45 13.05 -1.04
CA GLN A 107 -28.14 12.37 0.05
C GLN A 107 -28.09 13.20 1.34
N PRO A 108 -28.97 12.94 2.32
CA PRO A 108 -28.89 13.60 3.62
C PRO A 108 -27.55 13.33 4.32
N LEU A 109 -27.01 14.32 5.06
CA LEU A 109 -25.74 14.18 5.78
C LEU A 109 -25.68 12.98 6.75
N ALA A 110 -26.83 12.49 7.22
CA ALA A 110 -26.93 11.29 8.06
C ALA A 110 -26.40 10.01 7.36
N ASN A 111 -26.40 9.97 6.02
CA ASN A 111 -25.86 8.84 5.26
C ASN A 111 -24.34 8.93 5.06
N PHE A 112 -23.67 9.96 5.59
CA PHE A 112 -22.23 10.19 5.46
C PHE A 112 -21.54 9.97 6.80
N PRO A 113 -21.08 8.73 7.09
CA PRO A 113 -20.38 8.43 8.34
C PRO A 113 -19.12 9.29 8.49
N ARG A 114 -18.73 9.54 9.74
CA ARG A 114 -17.46 10.20 10.05
C ARG A 114 -16.38 9.14 10.09
N LEU A 115 -15.28 9.39 9.38
CA LEU A 115 -14.07 8.59 9.52
C LEU A 115 -13.23 9.20 10.64
N SER A 116 -12.59 8.36 11.43
CA SER A 116 -11.74 8.77 12.55
C SER A 116 -10.38 9.28 12.09
N CYS A 117 -9.92 8.88 10.90
CA CYS A 117 -8.63 9.25 10.35
C CYS A 117 -8.60 10.66 9.75
N CYS A 118 -9.68 11.11 9.08
CA CYS A 118 -9.71 12.32 8.28
C CYS A 118 -11.09 13.01 8.26
N SER A 119 -11.19 14.19 7.66
CA SER A 119 -12.44 14.96 7.54
C SER A 119 -13.29 14.62 6.30
N HIS A 120 -12.78 13.78 5.40
CA HIS A 120 -13.45 13.39 4.15
C HIS A 120 -14.72 12.56 4.39
N ARG A 121 -15.67 12.63 3.45
CA ARG A 121 -17.01 12.04 3.62
C ARG A 121 -17.55 11.49 2.31
N SER A 122 -17.66 10.18 2.28
CA SER A 122 -18.38 9.43 1.26
C SER A 122 -19.64 8.80 1.86
N CYS A 123 -20.66 8.55 1.03
CA CYS A 123 -21.89 7.93 1.55
C CYS A 123 -21.60 6.50 2.03
N LYS A 124 -22.37 6.05 3.04
CA LYS A 124 -22.19 4.75 3.69
C LYS A 124 -22.17 3.59 2.69
N SER A 125 -23.06 3.60 1.69
CA SER A 125 -23.14 2.54 0.69
C SER A 125 -21.86 2.42 -0.14
N CYS A 126 -21.28 3.55 -0.56
CA CYS A 126 -20.03 3.54 -1.34
C CYS A 126 -18.84 3.11 -0.48
N LEU A 127 -18.77 3.55 0.78
CA LEU A 127 -17.72 3.09 1.70
C LEU A 127 -17.82 1.58 1.94
N VAL A 128 -19.02 1.06 2.16
CA VAL A 128 -19.25 -0.38 2.33
C VAL A 128 -18.77 -1.15 1.10
N GLN A 129 -19.20 -0.75 -0.10
CA GLN A 129 -18.80 -1.40 -1.35
C GLN A 129 -17.28 -1.34 -1.57
N TYR A 130 -16.66 -0.19 -1.29
CA TYR A 130 -15.21 -0.03 -1.36
C TYR A 130 -14.49 -1.03 -0.45
N LEU A 131 -14.88 -1.12 0.83
CA LEU A 131 -14.27 -2.04 1.79
C LEU A 131 -14.49 -3.51 1.37
N GLN A 132 -15.67 -3.86 0.87
CA GLN A 132 -15.95 -5.21 0.37
C GLN A 132 -14.98 -5.61 -0.75
N VAL A 133 -14.80 -4.76 -1.77
CA VAL A 133 -13.90 -5.02 -2.89
C VAL A 133 -12.46 -5.14 -2.41
N GLU A 134 -11.97 -4.21 -1.58
CA GLU A 134 -10.60 -4.24 -1.07
C GLU A 134 -10.32 -5.50 -0.25
N ILE A 135 -11.23 -5.89 0.65
CA ILE A 135 -11.10 -7.10 1.48
C ILE A 135 -11.15 -8.37 0.62
N MET A 136 -12.07 -8.44 -0.35
CA MET A 136 -12.17 -9.58 -1.28
C MET A 136 -10.90 -9.75 -2.11
N GLU A 137 -10.27 -8.65 -2.50
CA GLU A 137 -9.00 -8.66 -3.23
C GLU A 137 -7.77 -8.76 -2.30
N SER A 138 -7.97 -9.12 -1.02
CA SER A 138 -6.93 -9.31 0.00
C SER A 138 -6.07 -8.08 0.28
N ARG A 139 -6.60 -6.87 0.03
CA ARG A 139 -5.96 -5.59 0.32
C ARG A 139 -6.49 -5.01 1.63
N VAL A 140 -5.78 -5.31 2.72
CA VAL A 140 -6.21 -4.98 4.09
C VAL A 140 -5.60 -3.71 4.68
N GLN A 141 -4.73 -3.01 3.95
CA GLN A 141 -4.33 -1.64 4.31
C GLN A 141 -5.34 -0.66 3.72
N LEU A 142 -6.51 -0.62 4.32
CA LEU A 142 -7.65 0.16 3.83
C LEU A 142 -7.38 1.63 4.10
N THR A 143 -7.48 2.47 3.07
CA THR A 143 -7.28 3.92 3.15
C THR A 143 -8.59 4.66 2.88
N CYS A 144 -8.67 5.93 3.24
CA CYS A 144 -9.77 6.76 2.78
C CYS A 144 -9.76 6.85 1.24
N PRO A 145 -10.93 6.77 0.56
CA PRO A 145 -11.00 6.89 -0.90
C PRO A 145 -10.56 8.27 -1.44
N GLU A 146 -10.61 9.30 -0.59
CA GLU A 146 -10.27 10.68 -0.96
C GLU A 146 -8.85 11.07 -0.54
N CYS A 147 -8.35 10.54 0.59
CA CYS A 147 -6.98 10.75 1.04
C CYS A 147 -6.30 9.42 1.39
N SER A 148 -5.03 9.27 1.05
CA SER A 148 -4.25 8.04 1.30
C SER A 148 -3.96 7.73 2.78
N GLU A 149 -4.72 8.30 3.72
CA GLU A 149 -4.65 8.01 5.15
C GLU A 149 -5.33 6.67 5.47
N LEU A 150 -4.74 5.90 6.39
CA LEU A 150 -5.26 4.59 6.81
C LEU A 150 -6.54 4.74 7.63
N LEU A 151 -7.53 3.90 7.34
CA LEU A 151 -8.76 3.82 8.12
C LEU A 151 -8.50 3.21 9.49
N CYS A 152 -9.20 3.73 10.50
CA CYS A 152 -9.16 3.16 11.84
C CYS A 152 -9.88 1.79 11.85
N PRO A 153 -9.34 0.74 12.52
CA PRO A 153 -10.03 -0.55 12.63
C PRO A 153 -11.47 -0.42 13.14
N THR A 154 -11.73 0.46 14.11
CA THR A 154 -13.07 0.71 14.64
C THR A 154 -14.06 1.16 13.56
N ASP A 155 -13.62 2.02 12.63
CA ASP A 155 -14.46 2.46 11.52
C ASP A 155 -14.77 1.28 10.59
N ILE A 156 -13.77 0.44 10.29
CA ILE A 156 -13.93 -0.77 9.46
C ILE A 156 -14.93 -1.74 10.09
N TYR A 157 -14.78 -2.07 11.38
CA TYR A 157 -15.72 -2.91 12.12
C TYR A 157 -17.14 -2.34 12.10
N SER A 158 -17.28 -1.02 12.29
CA SER A 158 -18.59 -0.37 12.29
C SER A 158 -19.29 -0.40 10.92
N LEU A 159 -18.53 -0.21 9.84
CA LEU A 159 -19.04 -0.20 8.47
C LEU A 159 -19.37 -1.61 7.98
N MET A 160 -18.59 -2.61 8.42
CA MET A 160 -18.71 -4.01 8.04
C MET A 160 -19.47 -4.86 9.06
N ALA A 161 -20.14 -4.26 10.05
CA ALA A 161 -20.84 -4.97 11.12
C ALA A 161 -21.88 -6.00 10.63
N HIS A 162 -22.44 -5.81 9.43
CA HIS A 162 -23.42 -6.72 8.82
C HIS A 162 -22.78 -7.83 7.95
N PHE A 163 -21.44 -7.88 7.87
CA PHE A 163 -20.70 -8.81 7.01
C PHE A 163 -19.63 -9.57 7.83
N PRO A 164 -20.03 -10.51 8.70
CA PRO A 164 -19.11 -11.21 9.59
C PRO A 164 -18.04 -12.00 8.82
N ASP A 165 -18.38 -12.59 7.68
CA ASP A 165 -17.43 -13.33 6.84
C ASP A 165 -16.33 -12.44 6.26
N LEU A 166 -16.67 -11.20 5.90
CA LEU A 166 -15.69 -10.24 5.40
C LEU A 166 -14.82 -9.68 6.52
N ILE A 167 -15.36 -9.49 7.73
CA ILE A 167 -14.56 -9.15 8.90
C ILE A 167 -13.55 -10.25 9.22
N ASN A 168 -13.97 -11.51 9.22
CA ASN A 168 -13.05 -12.63 9.41
C ASN A 168 -11.94 -12.63 8.35
N LYS A 169 -12.28 -12.48 7.06
CA LYS A 169 -11.28 -12.33 5.99
C LYS A 169 -10.34 -11.15 6.22
N TYR A 170 -10.86 -10.00 6.63
CA TYR A 170 -10.06 -8.82 6.94
C TYR A 170 -9.06 -9.10 8.08
N GLU A 171 -9.49 -9.73 9.17
CA GLU A 171 -8.63 -10.09 10.30
C GLU A 171 -7.55 -11.10 9.88
N VAL A 172 -7.96 -12.17 9.19
CA VAL A 172 -7.07 -13.21 8.67
C VAL A 172 -5.99 -12.63 7.76
N PHE A 173 -6.39 -11.82 6.77
CA PHE A 173 -5.45 -11.21 5.83
C PHE A 173 -4.58 -10.15 6.51
N SER A 174 -5.11 -9.40 7.48
CA SER A 174 -4.34 -8.43 8.29
C SER A 174 -3.24 -9.11 9.09
N LEU A 175 -3.59 -10.19 9.80
CA LEU A 175 -2.65 -11.00 10.55
C LEU A 175 -1.61 -11.65 9.64
N ARG A 176 -2.05 -12.29 8.56
CA ARG A 176 -1.15 -12.90 7.56
C ARG A 176 -0.15 -11.90 7.02
N ARG A 177 -0.60 -10.69 6.71
CA ARG A 177 0.26 -9.60 6.27
C ARG A 177 1.27 -9.19 7.34
N ALA A 178 0.84 -8.99 8.58
CA ALA A 178 1.73 -8.63 9.69
C ALA A 178 2.83 -9.70 9.88
N LEU A 179 2.44 -10.97 9.86
CA LEU A 179 3.34 -12.11 9.97
C LEU A 179 4.29 -12.26 8.77
N LEU A 180 3.86 -11.91 7.55
CA LEU A 180 4.76 -11.92 6.37
C LEU A 180 5.85 -10.84 6.44
N MET A 181 5.65 -9.81 7.25
CA MET A 181 6.62 -8.73 7.48
C MET A 181 7.60 -9.07 8.60
N ASP A 182 7.27 -10.02 9.46
CA ASP A 182 8.13 -10.50 10.53
C ASP A 182 9.22 -11.44 9.97
N PRO A 183 10.52 -11.11 10.15
CA PRO A 183 11.62 -11.93 9.63
C PRO A 183 11.75 -13.30 10.29
N ASP A 184 11.13 -13.53 11.46
CA ASP A 184 11.22 -14.78 12.22
C ASP A 184 10.03 -15.73 11.95
N THR A 185 8.99 -15.24 11.28
CA THR A 185 7.82 -16.03 10.89
C THR A 185 8.13 -16.99 9.74
N ARG A 186 7.73 -18.25 9.88
CA ARG A 186 7.83 -19.29 8.85
C ARG A 186 6.48 -19.98 8.64
N TRP A 187 5.97 -19.89 7.42
CA TRP A 187 4.73 -20.54 7.00
C TRP A 187 4.97 -22.01 6.70
N CYS A 188 4.02 -22.86 7.11
CA CYS A 188 4.03 -24.26 6.75
C CYS A 188 3.93 -24.42 5.21
N PRO A 189 4.79 -25.23 4.57
CA PRO A 189 4.76 -25.43 3.12
C PRO A 189 3.74 -26.50 2.67
N ALA A 190 3.03 -27.14 3.59
CA ALA A 190 2.01 -28.13 3.23
C ALA A 190 0.86 -27.46 2.46
N PRO A 191 0.31 -28.14 1.44
CA PRO A 191 -0.86 -27.62 0.71
C PRO A 191 -2.00 -27.36 1.70
N ASP A 192 -2.75 -26.27 1.45
CA ASP A 192 -3.93 -25.87 2.23
C ASP A 192 -3.68 -25.68 3.74
N CYS A 193 -2.40 -25.45 4.11
CA CYS A 193 -2.00 -25.17 5.48
C CYS A 193 -1.63 -23.70 5.69
N THR A 194 -2.42 -23.03 6.51
CA THR A 194 -2.31 -21.61 6.89
C THR A 194 -1.59 -21.42 8.24
N TYR A 195 -0.95 -22.46 8.77
CA TYR A 195 -0.21 -22.38 10.04
C TYR A 195 1.15 -21.71 9.85
N ALA A 196 1.51 -20.83 10.78
CA ALA A 196 2.82 -20.21 10.82
C ALA A 196 3.48 -20.42 12.19
N VAL A 197 4.80 -20.59 12.17
CA VAL A 197 5.66 -20.73 13.35
C VAL A 197 6.55 -19.51 13.42
N ILE A 198 6.58 -18.81 14.56
CA ILE A 198 7.54 -17.74 14.83
C ILE A 198 8.73 -18.38 15.55
N ALA A 199 9.89 -18.38 14.90
CA ALA A 199 11.11 -18.98 15.43
C ALA A 199 12.20 -17.92 15.55
N THR A 200 12.52 -17.54 16.79
CA THR A 200 13.55 -16.53 17.08
C THR A 200 14.94 -17.15 17.23
N ALA A 201 15.98 -16.40 16.85
CA ALA A 201 17.38 -16.65 17.25
C ALA A 201 17.96 -18.05 16.92
N CYS A 202 17.75 -18.54 15.71
CA CYS A 202 18.30 -19.83 15.27
C CYS A 202 19.57 -19.66 14.42
N ALA A 203 20.74 -20.06 14.96
CA ALA A 203 22.02 -20.01 14.25
C ALA A 203 22.25 -21.21 13.30
N ALA A 204 21.67 -22.37 13.60
CA ALA A 204 21.65 -23.57 12.74
C ALA A 204 20.31 -23.65 11.99
N CYS A 205 20.22 -24.21 10.76
CA CYS A 205 18.93 -24.49 10.07
C CYS A 205 18.16 -25.53 10.89
N PRO A 206 17.23 -25.13 11.77
CA PRO A 206 16.52 -26.08 12.59
C PRO A 206 15.39 -26.69 11.77
N GLU A 207 15.04 -27.91 12.13
CA GLU A 207 13.79 -28.53 11.74
C GLU A 207 12.64 -27.80 12.44
N LEU A 208 11.66 -27.34 11.67
CA LEU A 208 10.41 -26.80 12.18
C LEU A 208 9.30 -27.82 11.96
N ARG A 209 8.40 -27.93 12.92
CA ARG A 209 7.22 -28.80 12.85
C ARG A 209 5.96 -27.95 12.84
N CYS A 210 5.06 -28.25 11.92
CA CYS A 210 3.72 -27.69 11.91
C CYS A 210 2.89 -28.32 13.02
N GLU A 211 2.42 -27.52 13.97
CA GLU A 211 1.63 -27.98 15.11
C GLU A 211 0.12 -27.92 14.85
N ARG A 212 -0.29 -27.56 13.63
CA ARG A 212 -1.70 -27.66 13.24
C ARG A 212 -2.16 -29.13 13.36
N PRO A 213 -3.25 -29.40 14.09
CA PRO A 213 -3.83 -30.73 14.16
C PRO A 213 -4.09 -31.29 12.76
N GLY A 214 -3.60 -32.51 12.48
CA GLY A 214 -3.75 -33.18 11.18
C GLY A 214 -2.72 -32.82 10.10
N CYS A 215 -1.83 -31.83 10.32
CA CYS A 215 -0.78 -31.49 9.35
C CYS A 215 0.57 -32.13 9.70
N GLY A 216 1.19 -31.75 10.82
CA GLY A 216 2.44 -32.35 11.29
C GLY A 216 3.67 -32.19 10.38
N ALA A 217 3.57 -31.43 9.29
CA ALA A 217 4.62 -31.31 8.29
C ALA A 217 5.91 -30.71 8.87
N LEU A 218 7.05 -31.24 8.41
CA LEU A 218 8.39 -30.77 8.78
C LEU A 218 8.98 -29.88 7.68
N PHE A 219 9.60 -28.76 8.05
CA PHE A 219 10.14 -27.78 7.10
C PHE A 219 11.40 -27.06 7.63
N CYS A 220 12.34 -26.66 6.75
CA CYS A 220 13.54 -25.90 7.20
C CYS A 220 13.23 -24.41 7.33
N TYR A 221 13.75 -23.83 8.41
CA TYR A 221 13.72 -22.40 8.69
C TYR A 221 14.32 -21.53 7.58
N HIS A 222 15.46 -21.89 6.98
CA HIS A 222 16.12 -21.03 5.99
C HIS A 222 15.49 -21.12 4.60
N CYS A 223 15.29 -22.34 4.07
CA CYS A 223 14.78 -22.50 2.71
C CYS A 223 13.24 -22.45 2.60
N LYS A 224 12.53 -22.46 3.74
CA LYS A 224 11.06 -22.43 3.84
C LYS A 224 10.36 -23.57 3.08
N GLY A 225 11.10 -24.65 2.80
CA GLY A 225 10.63 -25.83 2.10
C GLY A 225 10.49 -27.04 3.01
N PRO A 226 10.01 -28.18 2.48
CA PRO A 226 10.05 -29.46 3.17
C PRO A 226 11.42 -29.72 3.80
N TRP A 227 11.43 -30.30 4.99
CA TRP A 227 12.64 -30.54 5.75
C TRP A 227 13.61 -31.45 4.99
N HIS A 228 14.91 -31.20 5.17
CA HIS A 228 15.98 -31.95 4.55
C HIS A 228 17.18 -32.07 5.50
N ALA A 229 17.57 -33.31 5.83
CA ALA A 229 18.62 -33.56 6.82
C ALA A 229 20.04 -33.59 6.23
N SER A 230 20.21 -34.13 5.02
CA SER A 230 21.53 -34.48 4.45
C SER A 230 21.99 -33.56 3.31
N GLN A 231 21.21 -32.55 2.95
CA GLN A 231 21.48 -31.67 1.82
C GLN A 231 21.43 -30.20 2.23
N THR A 232 22.14 -29.37 1.49
CA THR A 232 22.08 -27.92 1.65
C THR A 232 20.73 -27.39 1.16
N CYS A 233 20.34 -26.21 1.64
CA CYS A 233 19.11 -25.55 1.21
C CYS A 233 19.05 -25.31 -0.32
N ASP A 234 20.19 -25.09 -0.96
CA ASP A 234 20.28 -24.86 -2.40
C ASP A 234 20.09 -26.15 -3.20
N GLU A 235 20.67 -27.26 -2.74
CA GLU A 235 20.47 -28.60 -3.33
C GLU A 235 18.99 -29.01 -3.22
N ALA A 236 18.40 -28.87 -2.03
CA ALA A 236 16.98 -29.14 -1.79
C ALA A 236 16.06 -28.27 -2.65
N ARG A 237 16.46 -27.03 -2.96
CA ARG A 237 15.70 -26.15 -3.86
C ARG A 237 15.83 -26.62 -5.31
N LYS A 238 17.03 -27.03 -5.74
CA LYS A 238 17.27 -27.51 -7.10
C LYS A 238 16.50 -28.80 -7.38
N GLU A 239 16.58 -29.76 -6.46
CA GLU A 239 15.88 -31.04 -6.55
C GLU A 239 14.37 -30.86 -6.69
N ARG A 240 13.74 -30.04 -5.82
CA ARG A 240 12.31 -29.71 -5.92
C ARG A 240 11.94 -29.09 -7.28
N GLY A 241 12.79 -28.19 -7.78
CA GLY A 241 12.57 -27.56 -9.08
C GLY A 241 12.68 -28.53 -10.26
N GLU A 242 13.49 -29.59 -10.14
CA GLU A 242 13.57 -30.67 -11.14
C GLU A 242 12.39 -31.64 -11.02
N MET A 243 11.99 -31.99 -9.80
CA MET A 243 10.83 -32.84 -9.54
C MET A 243 9.55 -32.23 -10.13
N TYR A 244 9.31 -30.94 -9.89
CA TYR A 244 8.18 -30.21 -10.48
C TYR A 244 8.21 -30.25 -12.01
N ARG A 245 9.40 -30.09 -12.61
CA ARG A 245 9.59 -30.12 -14.06
C ARG A 245 9.29 -31.49 -14.68
N ARG A 246 9.43 -32.55 -13.88
CA ARG A 246 9.19 -33.95 -14.28
C ARG A 246 7.76 -34.39 -14.00
N SER A 247 7.11 -33.86 -12.96
CA SER A 247 5.73 -34.19 -12.56
C SER A 247 4.67 -33.45 -13.37
N VAL A 248 5.00 -32.31 -13.97
CA VAL A 248 4.14 -31.65 -14.97
C VAL A 248 4.43 -32.32 -16.31
N PRO A 249 3.48 -33.07 -16.91
CA PRO A 249 3.65 -33.60 -18.26
C PRO A 249 4.08 -32.46 -19.17
N GLN A 250 5.04 -32.70 -20.07
CA GLN A 250 5.36 -31.77 -21.15
C GLN A 250 4.07 -31.56 -21.94
N ILE A 251 3.26 -30.57 -21.56
CA ILE A 251 2.23 -30.02 -22.42
C ILE A 251 3.02 -29.58 -23.65
N SER A 252 2.85 -30.35 -24.72
CA SER A 252 3.45 -30.10 -26.01
C SER A 252 3.41 -28.60 -26.31
N ALA A 253 4.46 -28.08 -26.92
CA ALA A 253 4.64 -26.67 -27.30
C ALA A 253 3.47 -26.01 -28.08
N ALA A 254 2.39 -26.75 -28.36
CA ALA A 254 1.15 -26.31 -28.98
C ALA A 254 0.10 -25.70 -28.02
N GLN A 255 0.31 -25.74 -26.70
CA GLN A 255 -0.59 -25.08 -25.73
C GLN A 255 0.22 -24.18 -24.80
N GLU A 256 0.95 -23.22 -25.38
CA GLU A 256 1.54 -22.09 -24.65
C GLU A 256 0.40 -21.19 -24.16
N SER A 257 -0.28 -21.63 -23.10
CA SER A 257 -1.34 -20.91 -22.42
C SER A 257 -0.72 -19.69 -21.72
N THR A 258 -0.75 -18.55 -22.42
CA THR A 258 -0.90 -17.17 -21.91
C THR A 258 0.20 -16.60 -20.99
N LEU A 259 1.05 -17.40 -20.35
CA LEU A 259 2.06 -16.96 -19.38
C LEU A 259 3.46 -17.39 -19.82
N LYS A 260 4.25 -16.44 -20.30
CA LYS A 260 5.65 -16.66 -20.69
C LYS A 260 6.58 -16.59 -19.49
N ARG A 261 7.77 -17.20 -19.61
CA ARG A 261 8.85 -17.07 -18.62
C ARG A 261 9.23 -15.59 -18.46
N GLY A 262 8.82 -14.97 -17.35
CA GLY A 262 9.00 -13.54 -17.07
C GLY A 262 7.74 -12.82 -16.61
N ASP A 263 6.57 -13.45 -16.77
CA ASP A 263 5.25 -12.88 -16.46
C ASP A 263 4.93 -12.99 -14.97
N ILE A 264 5.60 -13.93 -14.29
CA ILE A 264 5.52 -14.17 -12.85
C ILE A 264 6.89 -13.87 -12.23
N LYS A 265 6.92 -12.99 -11.22
CA LYS A 265 8.13 -12.68 -10.44
C LYS A 265 7.81 -12.61 -8.95
N ALA A 266 8.79 -12.93 -8.12
CA ALA A 266 8.65 -12.84 -6.67
C ALA A 266 8.88 -11.40 -6.19
N CYS A 267 8.03 -10.92 -5.28
CA CYS A 267 8.23 -9.67 -4.55
C CYS A 267 9.61 -9.65 -3.85
N PRO A 268 10.41 -8.56 -3.92
CA PRO A 268 11.72 -8.54 -3.28
C PRO A 268 11.69 -8.63 -1.75
N ARG A 269 10.60 -8.15 -1.13
CA ARG A 269 10.42 -8.15 0.32
C ARG A 269 9.84 -9.46 0.83
N CYS A 270 8.58 -9.75 0.50
CA CYS A 270 7.86 -10.91 1.04
C CYS A 270 7.94 -12.18 0.18
N ARG A 271 8.57 -12.13 -1.01
CA ARG A 271 8.70 -13.26 -1.96
C ARG A 271 7.39 -13.85 -2.51
N THR A 272 6.24 -13.24 -2.23
CA THR A 272 4.97 -13.57 -2.91
C THR A 272 5.14 -13.44 -4.42
N TYR A 273 4.61 -14.41 -5.17
CA TYR A 273 4.58 -14.37 -6.62
C TYR A 273 3.54 -13.35 -7.12
N ILE A 274 3.97 -12.50 -8.04
CA ILE A 274 3.20 -11.43 -8.63
C ILE A 274 3.21 -11.62 -10.14
N VAL A 275 2.05 -11.48 -10.75
CA VAL A 275 1.89 -11.51 -12.20
C VAL A 275 1.75 -10.09 -12.73
N LYS A 276 2.44 -9.77 -13.83
CA LYS A 276 2.26 -8.50 -14.55
C LYS A 276 1.83 -8.78 -15.98
N MET A 277 0.81 -8.06 -16.46
CA MET A 277 0.47 -8.06 -17.88
C MET A 277 1.58 -7.34 -18.68
N ASN A 278 2.10 -7.97 -19.74
CA ASN A 278 3.25 -7.46 -20.51
C ASN A 278 2.84 -6.60 -21.72
N ASP A 279 1.91 -5.69 -21.51
CA ASP A 279 1.44 -4.71 -22.50
C ASP A 279 2.38 -3.49 -22.67
N GLY A 280 3.39 -3.36 -21.82
CA GLY A 280 4.29 -2.19 -21.79
C GLY A 280 3.94 -1.17 -20.70
N SER A 281 2.99 -1.52 -19.82
CA SER A 281 2.59 -0.79 -18.61
C SER A 281 3.73 -0.43 -17.67
N CYS A 282 3.42 0.48 -16.74
CA CYS A 282 4.31 0.99 -15.70
C CYS A 282 5.12 -0.10 -15.00
N ASN A 283 6.42 0.11 -14.81
CA ASN A 283 7.30 -0.82 -14.09
C ASN A 283 7.33 -0.58 -12.58
N HIS A 284 6.65 0.44 -12.07
CA HIS A 284 6.39 0.63 -10.64
C HIS A 284 5.25 -0.30 -10.25
N MET A 285 5.53 -1.28 -9.41
CA MET A 285 4.54 -2.23 -8.91
C MET A 285 4.48 -2.14 -7.40
N VAL A 286 3.28 -2.30 -6.86
CA VAL A 286 3.04 -2.38 -5.43
C VAL A 286 2.61 -3.80 -5.10
N CYS A 287 3.34 -4.46 -4.19
CA CYS A 287 2.97 -5.80 -3.76
C CYS A 287 1.68 -5.75 -2.93
N ALA A 288 0.61 -6.45 -3.35
CA ALA A 288 -0.63 -6.51 -2.59
C ALA A 288 -0.43 -7.04 -1.15
N MET A 289 0.49 -8.00 -0.96
CA MET A 289 0.70 -8.64 0.34
C MET A 289 1.52 -7.81 1.33
N CYS A 290 2.57 -7.12 0.90
CA CYS A 290 3.48 -6.39 1.81
C CYS A 290 3.61 -4.88 1.52
N SER A 291 2.88 -4.38 0.50
CA SER A 291 2.93 -3.01 -0.03
C SER A 291 4.32 -2.44 -0.34
N ALA A 292 5.33 -3.30 -0.41
CA ALA A 292 6.61 -2.90 -0.99
C ALA A 292 6.38 -2.37 -2.40
N GLN A 293 6.83 -1.14 -2.64
CA GLN A 293 6.88 -0.54 -3.96
C GLN A 293 8.20 -0.99 -4.59
N PHE A 294 8.14 -1.70 -5.72
CA PHE A 294 9.32 -2.29 -6.33
C PHE A 294 9.28 -2.21 -7.85
N CYS A 295 10.46 -2.20 -8.45
CA CYS A 295 10.60 -2.14 -9.88
C CYS A 295 10.48 -3.54 -10.50
N TRP A 296 9.55 -3.73 -11.43
CA TRP A 296 9.36 -5.01 -12.14
C TRP A 296 10.61 -5.48 -12.91
N LEU A 297 11.42 -4.55 -13.41
CA LEU A 297 12.58 -4.88 -14.24
C LEU A 297 13.77 -5.41 -13.42
N CYS A 298 14.05 -4.81 -12.27
CA CYS A 298 15.22 -5.18 -11.45
C CYS A 298 14.89 -5.87 -10.13
N LEU A 299 13.61 -5.98 -9.77
CA LEU A 299 13.14 -6.58 -8.52
C LEU A 299 13.84 -5.99 -7.29
N ARG A 300 13.96 -4.66 -7.25
CA ARG A 300 14.41 -3.91 -6.08
C ARG A 300 13.34 -2.93 -5.64
N GLU A 301 13.31 -2.63 -4.34
CA GLU A 301 12.45 -1.58 -3.81
C GLU A 301 12.79 -0.23 -4.45
N ILE A 302 11.75 0.55 -4.72
CA ILE A 302 11.86 1.83 -5.41
C ILE A 302 12.17 2.92 -4.38
N ASN A 303 13.18 3.71 -4.68
CA ASN A 303 13.47 4.98 -4.03
C ASN A 303 13.16 6.13 -5.01
N ASP A 304 13.08 7.37 -4.51
CA ASP A 304 12.70 8.54 -5.30
C ASP A 304 13.59 8.73 -6.56
N LEU A 305 14.83 8.27 -6.51
CA LEU A 305 15.82 8.37 -7.58
C LEU A 305 15.83 7.18 -8.56
N HIS A 306 15.02 6.14 -8.34
CA HIS A 306 15.11 4.87 -9.08
C HIS A 306 14.90 5.03 -10.60
N TYR A 307 13.94 5.89 -10.97
CA TYR A 307 13.59 6.16 -12.37
C TYR A 307 14.24 7.42 -12.92
N LEU A 308 14.80 8.27 -12.05
CA LEU A 308 15.44 9.54 -12.40
C LEU A 308 16.89 9.35 -12.86
N SER A 309 17.58 8.29 -12.40
CA SER A 309 18.95 8.04 -12.80
C SER A 309 19.06 7.23 -14.10
N PRO A 310 19.93 7.60 -15.06
CA PRO A 310 20.27 6.78 -16.23
C PRO A 310 20.85 5.41 -15.87
N THR A 311 21.32 5.24 -14.63
CA THR A 311 21.77 3.95 -14.09
C THR A 311 20.61 3.03 -13.70
N GLY A 312 19.41 3.60 -13.50
CA GLY A 312 18.18 2.95 -13.07
C GLY A 312 17.41 2.21 -14.17
N CYS A 313 16.19 1.81 -13.84
CA CYS A 313 15.28 1.12 -14.75
C CYS A 313 14.38 2.13 -15.48
N THR A 314 13.87 1.78 -16.65
CA THR A 314 12.89 2.62 -17.34
C THR A 314 11.54 2.56 -16.62
N PHE A 315 10.87 3.70 -16.51
CA PHE A 315 9.52 3.76 -15.95
C PHE A 315 8.52 2.99 -16.82
N TRP A 316 8.64 3.11 -18.15
CA TRP A 316 7.83 2.42 -19.15
C TRP A 316 8.63 1.36 -19.92
N GLY A 317 7.93 0.37 -20.50
CA GLY A 317 8.50 -0.59 -21.43
C GLY A 317 9.06 -1.87 -20.78
N LYS A 318 9.57 -2.78 -21.63
CA LYS A 318 9.82 -4.19 -21.26
C LYS A 318 11.26 -4.49 -20.82
N LYS A 319 12.21 -3.57 -21.03
CA LYS A 319 13.65 -3.81 -20.80
C LYS A 319 14.30 -2.59 -20.14
N PRO A 320 15.27 -2.80 -19.24
CA PRO A 320 16.07 -1.71 -18.68
C PRO A 320 16.93 -1.05 -19.78
N TRP A 321 17.44 0.16 -19.50
CA TRP A 321 18.32 0.88 -20.42
C TRP A 321 19.50 0.03 -20.88
N THR A 322 19.72 -0.03 -22.20
CA THR A 322 20.90 -0.70 -22.75
C THR A 322 22.16 0.07 -22.37
N ARG A 323 23.30 -0.63 -22.18
CA ARG A 323 24.57 0.02 -21.77
C ARG A 323 24.95 1.20 -22.66
N LYS A 324 24.74 1.08 -23.98
CA LYS A 324 24.99 2.16 -24.95
C LYS A 324 24.13 3.39 -24.67
N LYS A 325 22.83 3.22 -24.41
CA LYS A 325 21.93 4.33 -24.10
C LYS A 325 22.20 4.94 -22.71
N LYS A 326 22.60 4.13 -21.73
CA LYS A 326 23.08 4.62 -20.43
C LYS A 326 24.29 5.54 -20.60
N LEU A 327 25.29 5.07 -21.35
CA LEU A 327 26.51 5.82 -21.62
C LEU A 327 26.23 7.09 -22.44
N LEU A 328 25.39 7.00 -23.47
CA LEU A 328 25.00 8.15 -24.30
C LEU A 328 24.30 9.22 -23.46
N CYS A 329 23.39 8.81 -22.57
CA CYS A 329 22.71 9.73 -21.66
C CYS A 329 23.70 10.36 -20.68
N GLN A 330 24.57 9.56 -20.06
CA GLN A 330 25.60 10.05 -19.13
C GLN A 330 26.55 11.07 -19.79
N ILE A 331 27.05 10.78 -20.99
CA ILE A 331 27.91 11.70 -21.75
C ILE A 331 27.13 12.96 -22.14
N GLY A 332 25.89 12.80 -22.59
CA GLY A 332 25.01 13.92 -22.95
C GLY A 332 24.76 14.88 -21.79
N THR A 333 24.50 14.37 -20.58
CA THR A 333 24.32 15.20 -19.39
C THR A 333 25.64 15.82 -18.92
N LEU A 334 26.73 15.05 -18.93
CA LEU A 334 28.05 15.51 -18.47
C LEU A 334 28.60 16.66 -19.32
N ILE A 335 28.39 16.62 -20.64
CA ILE A 335 28.85 17.67 -21.56
C ILE A 335 27.77 18.74 -21.72
N GLY A 336 26.52 18.34 -21.87
CA GLY A 336 25.40 19.24 -22.16
C GLY A 336 25.05 20.17 -21.01
N ALA A 337 25.12 19.70 -19.75
CA ALA A 337 24.77 20.56 -18.61
C ALA A 337 25.79 21.71 -18.41
N PRO A 338 27.12 21.48 -18.38
CA PRO A 338 28.09 22.58 -18.29
C PRO A 338 28.01 23.55 -19.47
N VAL A 339 27.86 23.05 -20.70
CA VAL A 339 27.75 23.91 -21.90
C VAL A 339 26.46 24.72 -21.86
N GLY A 340 25.33 24.10 -21.51
CA GLY A 340 24.05 24.77 -21.37
C GLY A 340 24.07 25.86 -20.29
N ILE A 341 24.65 25.56 -19.13
CA ILE A 341 24.81 26.52 -18.04
C ILE A 341 25.73 27.68 -18.47
N ALA A 342 26.85 27.39 -19.14
CA ALA A 342 27.78 28.42 -19.61
C ALA A 342 27.16 29.34 -20.67
N LEU A 343 26.37 28.80 -21.60
CA LEU A 343 25.65 29.59 -22.60
C LEU A 343 24.57 30.47 -21.98
N ILE A 344 23.76 29.93 -21.07
CA ILE A 344 22.72 30.68 -20.37
C ILE A 344 23.35 31.79 -19.53
N ALA A 345 24.40 31.49 -18.76
CA ALA A 345 25.12 32.47 -17.97
C ALA A 345 25.74 33.55 -18.88
N GLY A 346 26.35 33.16 -20.00
CA GLY A 346 26.95 34.08 -20.96
C GLY A 346 25.96 35.06 -21.60
N LEU A 347 24.68 34.69 -21.76
CA LEU A 347 23.64 35.57 -22.29
C LEU A 347 22.94 36.37 -21.18
N ALA A 348 22.64 35.73 -20.05
CA ALA A 348 21.91 36.35 -18.95
C ALA A 348 22.75 37.40 -18.21
N ILE A 349 24.03 37.14 -17.95
CA ILE A 349 24.90 38.03 -17.18
C ILE A 349 25.03 39.42 -17.86
N PRO A 350 25.35 39.54 -19.16
CA PRO A 350 25.36 40.84 -19.83
C PRO A 350 23.99 41.53 -19.81
N GLY A 351 22.91 40.77 -20.04
CA GLY A 351 21.55 41.32 -19.99
C GLY A 351 21.20 41.91 -18.62
N ILE A 352 21.65 41.27 -17.54
CA ILE A 352 21.45 41.77 -16.17
C ILE A 352 22.36 42.98 -15.90
N ILE A 353 23.64 42.90 -16.26
CA ILE A 353 24.63 43.98 -16.03
C ILE A 353 24.24 45.28 -16.74
N PHE A 354 23.77 45.20 -17.99
CA PHE A 354 23.39 46.39 -18.76
C PHE A 354 21.90 46.76 -18.59
N GLY A 355 21.02 45.77 -18.50
CA GLY A 355 19.58 45.98 -18.43
C GLY A 355 19.13 46.57 -17.10
N VAL A 356 19.68 46.11 -15.98
CA VAL A 356 19.25 46.57 -14.65
C VAL A 356 19.57 48.06 -14.42
N PRO A 357 20.77 48.59 -14.71
CA PRO A 357 21.06 50.02 -14.54
C PRO A 357 20.22 50.93 -15.43
N VAL A 358 19.99 50.55 -16.70
CA VAL A 358 19.15 51.32 -17.63
C VAL A 358 17.69 51.31 -17.18
N PHE A 359 17.20 50.17 -16.70
CA PHE A 359 15.84 50.05 -16.16
C PHE A 359 15.67 50.89 -14.89
N VAL A 360 16.60 50.81 -13.94
CA VAL A 360 16.56 51.61 -12.71
C VAL A 360 16.68 53.11 -13.02
N GLY A 361 17.53 53.50 -13.98
CA GLY A 361 17.69 54.88 -14.43
C GLY A 361 16.43 55.45 -15.08
N SER A 362 15.82 54.71 -16.02
CA SER A 362 14.57 55.11 -16.66
C SER A 362 13.40 55.15 -15.69
N LEU A 363 13.34 54.23 -14.72
CA LEU A 363 12.34 54.25 -13.65
C LEU A 363 12.50 55.49 -12.76
N LYS A 364 13.73 55.81 -12.33
CA LYS A 364 14.01 56.99 -11.48
C LYS A 364 13.69 58.30 -12.21
N LEU A 365 14.00 58.39 -13.51
CA LEU A 365 13.65 59.55 -14.33
C LEU A 365 12.12 59.71 -14.47
N THR A 366 11.41 58.61 -14.73
CA THR A 366 9.95 58.61 -14.83
C THR A 366 9.30 59.04 -13.52
N LEU A 367 9.81 58.55 -12.38
CA LEU A 367 9.35 58.95 -11.05
C LEU A 367 9.62 60.44 -10.77
N LYS A 368 10.80 60.96 -11.16
CA LYS A 368 11.14 62.37 -11.00
C LYS A 368 10.23 63.29 -11.83
N LEU A 369 9.94 62.92 -13.08
CA LEU A 369 9.01 63.65 -13.95
C LEU A 369 7.58 63.64 -13.40
N ARG A 370 7.12 62.50 -12.86
CA ARG A 370 5.81 62.41 -12.17
C ARG A 370 5.75 63.30 -10.93
N PHE A 371 6.85 63.39 -10.17
CA PHE A 371 6.93 64.26 -9.00
C PHE A 371 6.91 65.75 -9.38
N GLN A 372 7.67 66.16 -10.40
CA GLN A 372 7.66 67.53 -10.90
C GLN A 372 6.29 67.94 -11.47
N ARG A 373 5.61 67.03 -12.19
CA ARG A 373 4.25 67.29 -12.70
C ARG A 373 3.25 67.52 -11.57
N ARG A 374 3.31 66.71 -10.51
CA ARG A 374 2.48 66.90 -9.31
C ARG A 374 2.78 68.20 -8.58
N GLN A 375 4.04 68.67 -8.56
CA GLN A 375 4.37 69.98 -8.01
C GLN A 375 3.83 71.14 -8.86
N SER A 376 3.91 71.05 -10.20
CA SER A 376 3.32 72.07 -11.07
C SER A 376 1.80 72.12 -11.00
N GLU A 377 1.12 70.98 -10.84
CA GLU A 377 -0.33 70.90 -10.62
C GLU A 377 -0.77 71.43 -9.23
N PHE A 378 0.16 71.55 -8.28
CA PHE A 378 -0.12 72.08 -6.94
C PHE A 378 0.16 73.59 -6.82
N ILE A 379 0.96 74.15 -7.74
CA ILE A 379 1.35 75.57 -7.76
C ILE A 379 0.48 76.37 -8.74
N ALA A 380 -0.11 75.72 -9.75
CA ALA A 380 -1.16 76.28 -10.60
C ALA A 380 -2.54 76.12 -9.93
#